data_AF-A0A2M8PFD5-F1
#
_entry.id   AF-A0A2M8PFD5-F1
#
_cell.length_a   1.000
_cell.length_b   1.000
_cell.length_c   1.000
_cell.angle_alpha   90.00
_cell.angle_beta   90.00
_cell.angle_gamma   90.00
#
_symmetry.space_group_name_H-M   'P 1'
#
loop_
_entity.id
_entity.type
_entity.pdbx_description
1 polymer ?
#
loop_
_entity_poly.entity_id
_entity_poly.type
_entity_poly.pdbx_seq_one_letter_code
_entity_poly.pdbx_strand_id
1 'polypeptide(L)'
;MKTPAGKECPEYHADFHRGRRVQECRLIKRNPRSAPWHPGDCSRCHVPDILRANASEFLRLTLQVKPGFLGIGRSLAVSAFCEKHKTEIEDPYVGCEQCNAERPGVSLFLDALRGVDGE
;
A
#
# COMPACT_ATOMS: atom_id res chain seq x y z
N MET A 1 0.03 -7.49 11.75
CA MET A 1 0.89 -8.63 12.11
C MET A 1 2.26 -8.43 11.47
N LYS A 2 3.35 -8.92 12.09
CA LYS A 2 4.69 -8.88 11.47
C LYS A 2 4.79 -9.95 10.38
N THR A 3 5.24 -9.54 9.19
CA THR A 3 5.50 -10.41 8.04
C THR A 3 6.76 -11.26 8.28
N PRO A 4 7.00 -12.29 7.44
CA PRO A 4 8.26 -13.05 7.48
C PRO A 4 9.52 -12.19 7.26
N ALA A 5 9.36 -11.01 6.63
CA ALA A 5 10.43 -10.03 6.46
C ALA A 5 10.56 -9.04 7.64
N GLY A 6 9.83 -9.25 8.74
CA GLY A 6 9.90 -8.44 9.96
C GLY A 6 9.10 -7.13 9.93
N LYS A 7 8.58 -6.71 8.77
CA LYS A 7 7.74 -5.50 8.64
C LYS A 7 6.30 -5.77 9.09
N GLU A 8 5.66 -4.80 9.74
CA GLU A 8 4.22 -4.87 10.00
C GLU A 8 3.41 -4.62 8.73
N CYS A 9 2.49 -5.52 8.40
CA CYS A 9 1.63 -5.39 7.22
C CYS A 9 0.19 -5.75 7.60
N PRO A 10 -0.80 -4.86 7.34
CA PRO A 10 -2.22 -5.16 7.56
C PRO A 10 -2.75 -6.27 6.65
N GLU A 11 -2.14 -6.45 5.48
CA GLU A 11 -2.56 -7.41 4.45
C GLU A 11 -1.96 -8.80 4.64
N TYR A 12 -1.04 -8.95 5.60
CA TYR A 12 -0.45 -10.22 5.97
C TYR A 12 -1.25 -10.88 7.10
N HIS A 13 -1.55 -12.16 6.93
CA HIS A 13 -2.18 -12.98 7.95
C HIS A 13 -1.43 -14.31 8.10
N ALA A 14 -1.29 -14.77 9.34
CA ALA A 14 -0.77 -16.08 9.66
C ALA A 14 -1.55 -16.71 10.81
N ASP A 15 -1.77 -18.02 10.71
CA ASP A 15 -2.35 -18.86 11.76
C ASP A 15 -1.44 -20.08 11.98
N PHE A 16 -0.83 -20.10 13.16
CA PHE A 16 0.01 -21.19 13.66
C PHE A 16 -0.63 -21.98 14.81
N HIS A 17 -1.91 -21.72 15.11
CA HIS A 17 -2.57 -22.33 16.25
C HIS A 17 -2.69 -23.84 16.04
N ARG A 18 -2.34 -24.62 17.08
CA ARG A 18 -2.46 -26.10 17.12
C ARG A 18 -1.82 -26.81 15.92
N GLY A 19 -0.63 -26.37 15.51
CA GLY A 19 0.13 -27.04 14.44
C GLY A 19 -0.26 -26.62 13.02
N ARG A 20 -1.20 -25.68 12.85
CA ARG A 20 -1.42 -25.02 11.57
C ARG A 20 -0.17 -24.27 11.12
N ARG A 21 -0.03 -24.06 9.81
CA ARG A 21 1.05 -23.26 9.20
C ARG A 21 0.49 -22.41 8.08
N VAL A 22 -0.64 -21.77 8.32
CA VAL A 22 -1.28 -20.92 7.32
C VAL A 22 -0.56 -19.59 7.31
N GLN A 23 -0.16 -19.15 6.12
CA GLN A 23 0.33 -17.80 5.88
C GLN A 23 -0.23 -17.33 4.55
N GLU A 24 -0.70 -16.09 4.50
CA GLU A 24 -1.25 -15.53 3.28
C GLU A 24 -1.03 -14.02 3.18
N CYS A 25 -0.91 -13.55 1.94
CA CYS A 25 -1.08 -12.15 1.58
C CYS A 25 -2.48 -11.97 1.00
N ARG A 26 -3.32 -11.23 1.71
CA ARG A 26 -4.73 -11.03 1.34
C ARG A 26 -4.89 -10.26 0.03
N LEU A 27 -3.98 -9.32 -0.29
CA LEU A 27 -3.97 -8.63 -1.58
C LEU A 27 -3.77 -9.58 -2.76
N ILE A 28 -2.79 -10.48 -2.67
CA ILE A 28 -2.53 -11.46 -3.73
C ILE A 28 -3.66 -12.49 -3.80
N LYS A 29 -4.18 -12.93 -2.65
CA LYS A 29 -5.33 -13.85 -2.59
C LYS A 29 -6.57 -13.29 -3.29
N ARG A 30 -6.79 -11.97 -3.21
CA ARG A 30 -7.88 -11.26 -3.91
C ARG A 30 -7.61 -11.04 -5.40
N ASN A 31 -6.39 -11.25 -5.88
CA ASN A 31 -5.99 -11.00 -7.26
C ASN A 31 -5.79 -12.32 -8.05
N PRO A 32 -6.82 -12.79 -8.79
CA PRO A 32 -6.72 -14.04 -9.55
C PRO A 32 -5.68 -13.99 -10.69
N ARG A 33 -5.22 -12.80 -11.10
CA ARG A 33 -4.17 -12.63 -12.11
C ARG A 33 -2.76 -12.75 -11.54
N SER A 34 -2.61 -12.89 -10.23
CA SER A 34 -1.31 -13.02 -9.58
C SER A 34 -0.82 -14.47 -9.56
N ALA A 35 0.49 -14.67 -9.71
CA ALA A 35 1.09 -15.93 -9.33
C ALA A 35 0.93 -16.18 -7.81
N PRO A 36 0.98 -17.44 -7.34
CA PRO A 36 0.87 -17.79 -5.93
C PRO A 36 1.88 -17.03 -5.07
N TRP A 37 1.45 -16.54 -3.90
CA TRP A 37 2.30 -15.83 -2.94
C TRP A 37 3.28 -16.78 -2.23
N HIS A 38 4.49 -16.28 -1.94
CA HIS A 38 5.48 -16.97 -1.11
C HIS A 38 5.97 -16.05 0.01
N PRO A 39 6.37 -16.59 1.19
CA PRO A 39 6.93 -15.79 2.30
C PRO A 39 8.08 -14.85 1.89
N GLY A 40 8.93 -15.30 0.96
CA GLY A 40 10.04 -14.50 0.43
C GLY A 40 9.62 -13.24 -0.33
N ASP A 41 8.38 -13.17 -0.84
CA ASP A 41 7.87 -11.97 -1.52
C ASP A 41 7.79 -10.77 -0.56
N CYS A 42 7.58 -11.00 0.74
CA CYS A 42 7.51 -9.92 1.73
C CYS A 42 8.79 -9.08 1.82
N SER A 43 9.95 -9.66 1.50
CA SER A 43 11.25 -8.96 1.55
C SER A 43 11.36 -7.80 0.54
N ARG A 44 10.61 -7.90 -0.57
CA ARG A 44 10.63 -6.94 -1.68
C ARG A 44 9.30 -6.20 -1.85
N CYS A 45 8.38 -6.34 -0.89
CA CYS A 45 7.04 -5.79 -0.99
C CYS A 45 6.99 -4.37 -0.43
N HIS A 46 6.49 -3.43 -1.23
CA HIS A 46 6.38 -2.00 -0.88
C HIS A 46 5.06 -1.65 -0.21
N VAL A 47 4.07 -2.55 -0.22
CA VAL A 47 2.72 -2.33 0.36
C VAL A 47 2.77 -1.79 1.81
N PRO A 48 3.57 -2.35 2.74
CA PRO A 48 3.63 -1.82 4.10
C PRO A 48 4.11 -0.38 4.19
N ASP A 49 5.01 0.02 3.28
CA ASP A 49 5.60 1.35 3.28
C ASP A 49 4.62 2.36 2.68
N ILE A 50 3.92 1.97 1.61
CA ILE A 50 2.84 2.74 0.98
C ILE A 50 1.70 3.00 1.97
N LEU A 51 1.19 1.97 2.63
CA LEU A 51 0.07 2.10 3.58
C LEU A 51 0.41 2.98 4.79
N ARG A 52 1.70 3.10 5.15
CA ARG A 52 2.16 3.99 6.22
C ARG A 52 2.30 5.44 5.74
N ALA A 53 2.75 5.65 4.50
CA ALA A 53 2.89 6.97 3.91
C ALA A 53 1.53 7.58 3.52
N ASN A 54 0.61 6.75 3.02
CA ASN A 54 -0.67 7.15 2.49
C ASN A 54 -1.82 6.52 3.29
N ALA A 55 -2.37 7.32 4.21
CA ALA A 55 -3.47 6.93 5.10
C ALA A 55 -4.86 7.24 4.51
N SER A 56 -4.99 7.43 3.20
CA SER A 56 -6.29 7.70 2.56
C SER A 56 -7.22 6.48 2.70
N GLU A 57 -8.42 6.70 3.24
CA GLU A 57 -9.46 5.66 3.34
C GLU A 57 -9.96 5.16 1.96
N PHE A 58 -9.83 6.01 0.94
CA PHE A 58 -10.21 5.73 -0.44
C PHE A 58 -9.10 5.05 -1.24
N LEU A 59 -7.93 4.82 -0.64
CA LEU A 59 -6.84 4.10 -1.29
C LEU A 59 -7.21 2.62 -1.43
N ARG A 60 -7.11 2.11 -2.65
CA ARG A 60 -7.14 0.68 -2.94
C ARG A 60 -5.87 0.26 -3.62
N LEU A 61 -5.19 -0.68 -2.99
CA LEU A 61 -3.99 -1.30 -3.54
C LEU A 61 -4.36 -2.62 -4.23
N THR A 62 -3.73 -2.86 -5.37
CA THR A 62 -3.68 -4.18 -5.99
C THR A 62 -2.22 -4.61 -6.02
N LEU A 63 -1.95 -5.83 -5.53
CA LEU A 63 -0.63 -6.44 -5.61
C LEU A 63 -0.71 -7.62 -6.58
N GLN A 64 0.22 -7.66 -7.53
CA GLN A 64 0.36 -8.78 -8.46
C GLN A 64 1.79 -9.29 -8.40
N VAL A 65 1.94 -10.60 -8.22
CA VAL A 65 3.22 -11.25 -8.44
C VAL A 65 3.34 -11.67 -9.89
N LYS A 66 4.37 -11.16 -10.57
CA LYS A 66 4.71 -11.55 -11.93
C LYS A 66 5.76 -12.67 -11.87
N PRO A 67 5.45 -13.87 -12.40
CA PRO A 67 6.43 -14.94 -12.46
C PRO A 67 7.56 -14.53 -13.42
N GLY A 68 8.79 -14.87 -13.05
CA GLY A 68 9.92 -14.76 -13.95
C GLY A 68 10.11 -16.03 -14.77
N PHE A 69 11.11 -16.05 -15.66
CA PHE A 69 11.44 -17.24 -16.46
C PHE A 69 12.18 -18.26 -15.59
N LEU A 70 11.67 -19.50 -15.50
CA LEU A 70 12.23 -20.57 -14.65
C LEU A 70 12.46 -20.15 -13.18
N GLY A 71 11.64 -19.24 -12.65
CA GLY A 71 11.76 -18.74 -11.27
C GLY A 71 12.75 -17.58 -11.10
N ILE A 72 13.54 -17.24 -12.11
CA ILE A 72 14.47 -16.11 -12.11
C ILE A 72 13.73 -14.85 -12.58
N GLY A 73 13.89 -13.75 -11.85
CA GLY A 73 13.27 -12.46 -12.22
C GLY A 73 11.82 -12.29 -11.76
N ARG A 74 11.35 -13.10 -10.81
CA ARG A 74 10.06 -12.89 -10.15
C ARG A 74 9.99 -11.49 -9.54
N SER A 75 8.95 -10.73 -9.88
CA SER A 75 8.77 -9.34 -9.45
C SER A 75 7.39 -9.07 -8.86
N LEU A 76 7.29 -8.00 -8.08
CA LEU A 76 6.06 -7.56 -7.43
C LEU A 76 5.62 -6.24 -8.04
N ALA A 77 4.42 -6.20 -8.61
CA ALA A 77 3.83 -5.00 -9.16
C ALA A 77 2.70 -4.53 -8.22
N VAL A 78 2.81 -3.29 -7.74
CA VAL A 78 1.78 -2.62 -6.94
C VAL A 78 1.13 -1.58 -7.83
N SER A 79 -0.20 -1.57 -7.90
CA SER A 79 -0.97 -0.45 -8.45
C SER A 79 -1.90 0.12 -7.38
N ALA A 80 -2.20 1.40 -7.51
CA ALA A 80 -3.04 2.12 -6.59
C ALA A 80 -4.18 2.82 -7.32
N PHE A 81 -5.35 2.84 -6.69
CA PHE A 81 -6.56 3.42 -7.21
C PHE A 81 -7.28 4.23 -6.13
N CYS A 82 -7.79 5.40 -6.49
CA CYS A 82 -8.61 6.22 -5.62
C CYS A 82 -10.09 5.88 -5.84
N GLU A 83 -10.76 5.35 -4.83
CA GLU A 83 -12.19 5.06 -4.91
C GLU A 83 -13.09 6.30 -4.95
N LYS A 84 -12.62 7.43 -4.43
CA LYS A 84 -13.41 8.68 -4.42
C LYS A 84 -13.48 9.30 -5.82
N HIS A 85 -12.33 9.51 -6.43
CA HIS A 85 -12.19 10.15 -7.75
C HIS A 85 -12.16 9.17 -8.92
N LYS A 86 -12.22 7.86 -8.64
CA LYS A 86 -12.24 6.79 -9.64
C LYS A 86 -11.07 6.86 -10.63
N THR A 87 -9.88 7.19 -10.12
CA THR A 87 -8.66 7.36 -10.93
C THR A 87 -7.53 6.48 -10.42
N GLU A 88 -6.63 6.09 -11.32
CA GLU A 88 -5.35 5.50 -10.94
C GLU A 88 -4.47 6.55 -10.25
N ILE A 89 -3.65 6.09 -9.31
CA ILE A 89 -2.70 6.92 -8.58
C ILE A 89 -1.31 6.58 -9.10
N GLU A 90 -0.63 7.59 -9.65
CA GLU A 90 0.72 7.44 -10.21
C GLU A 90 1.75 7.12 -9.12
N ASP A 91 1.81 7.96 -8.07
CA ASP A 91 2.64 7.70 -6.89
C ASP A 91 1.77 7.28 -5.69
N PRO A 92 1.75 5.98 -5.34
CA PRO A 92 0.95 5.49 -4.22
C PRO A 92 1.41 6.02 -2.86
N TYR A 93 2.65 6.49 -2.72
CA TYR A 93 3.15 7.08 -1.49
C TYR A 93 2.58 8.48 -1.24
N VAL A 94 2.30 9.24 -2.29
CA VAL A 94 1.71 10.59 -2.23
C VAL A 94 0.18 10.52 -2.19
N GLY A 95 -0.40 9.58 -2.93
CA GLY A 95 -1.85 9.43 -3.04
C GLY A 95 -2.48 10.24 -4.15
N CYS A 96 -3.80 10.39 -4.10
CA CYS A 96 -4.57 11.01 -5.18
C CYS A 96 -4.41 12.54 -5.17
N GLU A 97 -3.97 13.11 -6.29
CA GLU A 97 -3.78 14.55 -6.44
C GLU A 97 -5.06 15.35 -6.19
N GLN A 98 -6.21 14.83 -6.63
CA GLN A 98 -7.50 15.49 -6.44
C GLN A 98 -7.91 15.50 -4.95
N CYS A 99 -7.76 14.38 -4.24
CA CYS A 99 -7.96 14.33 -2.79
C CYS A 99 -7.05 15.32 -2.05
N ASN A 100 -5.81 15.47 -2.51
CA ASN A 100 -4.83 16.35 -1.88
C ASN A 100 -5.18 17.84 -2.13
N ALA A 101 -5.62 18.19 -3.34
CA ALA A 101 -6.07 19.54 -3.68
C ALA A 101 -7.32 19.98 -2.90
N GLU A 102 -8.21 19.04 -2.54
CA GLU A 102 -9.41 19.30 -1.73
C GLU A 102 -9.12 19.57 -0.25
N ARG A 103 -7.87 19.40 0.21
CA ARG A 103 -7.46 19.61 1.59
C ARG A 103 -6.69 20.93 1.70
N PRO A 104 -7.37 22.08 1.88
CA PRO A 104 -6.70 23.38 1.98
C PRO A 104 -5.96 23.57 3.31
N GLY A 105 -5.83 22.53 4.15
CA GLY A 105 -5.29 22.65 5.50
C GLY A 105 -3.91 23.31 5.56
N VAL A 106 -3.04 23.03 4.59
CA VAL A 106 -1.70 23.65 4.53
C VAL A 106 -1.79 25.11 4.09
N SER A 107 -2.60 25.44 3.09
CA SER A 107 -2.76 26.83 2.64
C SER A 107 -3.41 27.70 3.72
N LEU A 108 -4.47 27.20 4.37
CA LEU A 108 -5.12 27.88 5.49
C LEU A 108 -4.17 28.09 6.67
N PHE A 109 -3.33 27.09 6.97
CA PHE A 109 -2.33 27.22 8.02
C PHE A 109 -1.25 28.27 7.69
N LEU A 110 -0.77 28.30 6.45
CA LEU A 110 0.21 29.30 6.01
C LEU A 110 -0.35 30.73 6.01
N ASP A 111 -1.60 30.90 5.58
CA ASP A 111 -2.26 32.21 5.61
C ASP A 111 -2.47 32.68 7.05
N ALA A 112 -2.83 31.78 7.97
CA ALA A 112 -2.93 32.09 9.39
C ALA A 112 -1.59 32.54 9.98
N LEU A 113 -0.48 31.86 9.68
CA LEU A 113 0.86 32.26 10.15
C LEU A 113 1.26 33.66 9.65
N ARG A 114 1.00 33.96 8.38
CA ARG A 114 1.31 35.28 7.79
C ARG A 114 0.45 36.41 8.36
N GLY A 115 -0.76 36.10 8.82
CA GLY A 115 -1.65 37.05 9.46
C GLY A 115 -1.23 37.46 10.87
N VAL A 116 -0.36 36.69 11.54
CA VAL A 116 0.11 36.98 12.92
C VAL A 116 1.26 37.99 12.95
N ASP A 117 1.95 38.20 11.83
CA ASP A 117 3.10 39.12 11.75
C ASP A 117 2.68 40.60 11.52
N GLY A 118 1.38 40.91 11.55
CA GLY A 118 0.81 42.19 11.11
C GLY A 118 0.19 43.09 12.19
N GLU A 119 0.33 42.79 13.49
CA GLU A 119 -0.27 43.58 14.58
C GLU A 119 0.75 43.99 15.67
#